data_AF-A0A835X9Z7-F1
#
_entry.id   AF-A0A835X9Z7-F1
#
_cell.length_a   1.000
_cell.length_b   1.000
_cell.length_c   1.000
_cell.angle_alpha   90.00
_cell.angle_beta   90.00
_cell.angle_gamma   90.00
#
_symmetry.space_group_name_H-M   'P 1'
#
loop_
_entity.id
_entity.type
_entity.pdbx_description
1 polymer ?
#
loop_
_entity_poly.entity_id
_entity_poly.type
_entity_poly.pdbx_seq_one_letter_code
_entity_poly.pdbx_strand_id
1 'polypeptide(L)'
;MYETLRILDILIHPLSPYTSEYLYLGTFGQKKSILLEDWPKPQESLEDEKIEESFDLLKDATSISSAARMKGKLKRRWPLNEAIICVQKGQKEKLESLSRLLVSQLNVEKYNIKEIEKKEGLDQVLQLRQFELPIVPKVELERKKIGPKVKQHMGKLVQRFSETSSNDIIEGLSKDGKFTFDVDGNQIVLDEEDFVIGFDAAEGFAVSERENLVVFISTTRNSEMMAKGLVKDLARRLQTLRKERGYNPTDILNVASILDLDDDSLNMVKENAKDLAFLVRVKQVDFTQSCKEYKDDDIDGQKIRISVE
;
A
#
# COMPACT_ATOMS: atom_id res chain seq x y z
N MET A 1 8.32 22.11 -12.08
CA MET A 1 7.64 21.34 -13.15
C MET A 1 7.92 21.94 -14.54
N TYR A 2 7.68 23.25 -14.76
CA TYR A 2 8.00 23.93 -16.02
C TYR A 2 9.42 23.67 -16.53
N GLU A 3 10.43 24.02 -15.72
CA GLU A 3 11.83 23.93 -16.13
C GLU A 3 12.28 22.49 -16.41
N THR A 4 11.86 21.54 -15.56
CA THR A 4 12.17 20.11 -15.70
C THR A 4 11.62 19.54 -17.01
N LEU A 5 10.37 19.85 -17.37
CA LEU A 5 9.76 19.36 -18.60
C LEU A 5 10.42 19.99 -19.84
N ARG A 6 10.76 21.29 -19.78
CA ARG A 6 11.49 21.97 -20.86
C ARG A 6 12.86 21.34 -21.11
N ILE A 7 13.63 21.13 -20.04
CA ILE A 7 14.95 20.49 -20.12
C ILE A 7 14.82 19.06 -20.65
N LEU A 8 13.81 18.30 -20.19
CA LEU A 8 13.55 16.95 -20.67
C LEU A 8 13.27 16.94 -22.18
N ASP A 9 12.41 17.84 -22.69
CA ASP A 9 12.13 17.95 -24.12
C ASP A 9 13.40 18.22 -24.93
N ILE A 10 14.30 19.09 -24.45
CA ILE A 10 15.59 19.37 -25.11
C ILE A 10 16.48 18.12 -25.10
N LEU A 11 16.59 17.43 -23.96
CA LEU A 11 17.43 16.23 -23.81
C LEU A 11 16.97 15.06 -24.69
N ILE A 12 15.66 14.86 -24.85
CA ILE A 12 15.10 13.76 -25.66
C ILE A 12 15.02 14.10 -27.15
N HIS A 13 15.25 15.37 -27.55
CA HIS A 13 15.12 15.80 -28.94
C HIS A 13 15.96 15.00 -29.94
N PRO A 14 17.23 14.66 -29.67
CA PRO A 14 18.02 13.81 -30.56
C PRO A 14 17.44 12.41 -30.78
N LEU A 15 16.61 11.92 -29.85
CA LEU A 15 15.97 10.60 -29.92
C LEU A 15 14.56 10.65 -30.53
N SER A 16 13.82 11.74 -30.27
CA SER A 16 12.42 11.88 -30.64
C SER A 16 12.10 13.32 -31.09
N PRO A 17 12.60 13.74 -32.27
CA PRO A 17 12.63 15.15 -32.65
C PRO A 17 11.23 15.72 -32.91
N TYR A 18 10.35 14.98 -33.58
CA TYR A 18 8.99 15.46 -33.87
C TYR A 18 8.13 15.60 -32.61
N THR A 19 8.24 14.63 -31.69
CA THR A 19 7.44 14.64 -30.46
C THR A 19 7.90 15.74 -29.51
N SER A 20 9.21 15.85 -29.27
CA SER A 20 9.78 16.90 -28.42
C SER A 20 9.56 18.30 -28.99
N GLU A 21 9.69 18.50 -30.31
CA GLU A 21 9.39 19.78 -30.97
C GLU A 21 7.92 20.17 -30.78
N TYR A 22 7.00 19.22 -31.01
CA TYR A 22 5.57 19.45 -30.82
C TYR A 22 5.23 19.80 -29.37
N LEU A 23 5.76 19.04 -28.40
CA LEU A 23 5.54 19.29 -26.97
C LEU A 23 6.14 20.63 -26.53
N TYR A 24 7.35 20.94 -26.97
CA TYR A 24 8.04 22.19 -26.63
C TYR A 24 7.31 23.41 -27.17
N LEU A 25 6.93 23.40 -28.46
CA LEU A 25 6.21 24.51 -29.09
C LEU A 25 4.79 24.66 -28.52
N GLY A 26 4.13 23.55 -28.19
CA GLY A 26 2.79 23.55 -27.61
C GLY A 26 2.74 24.02 -26.15
N THR A 27 3.82 23.79 -25.39
CA THR A 27 3.83 24.01 -23.92
C THR A 27 4.66 25.23 -23.50
N PHE A 28 5.82 25.47 -24.13
CA PHE A 28 6.78 26.49 -23.71
C PHE A 28 6.92 27.64 -24.72
N GLY A 29 7.04 27.32 -26.01
CA GLY A 29 6.97 28.27 -27.12
C GLY A 29 7.96 29.46 -27.06
N GLN A 30 9.04 29.39 -26.28
CA GLN A 30 9.97 30.52 -26.09
C GLN A 30 10.79 30.81 -27.35
N LYS A 31 11.14 29.77 -28.11
CA LYS A 31 11.84 29.85 -29.39
C LYS A 31 11.00 29.22 -30.50
N LYS A 32 11.31 29.58 -31.75
CA LYS A 32 10.61 29.06 -32.94
C LYS A 32 10.84 27.57 -33.20
N SER A 33 11.87 27.00 -32.59
CA SER A 33 12.20 25.57 -32.63
C SER A 33 13.06 25.23 -31.43
N ILE A 34 12.93 24.00 -30.94
CA ILE A 34 13.75 23.47 -29.86
C ILE A 34 15.23 23.36 -30.27
N LEU A 35 15.51 23.25 -31.57
CA LEU A 35 16.88 23.26 -32.12
C LEU A 35 17.63 24.56 -31.87
N LEU A 36 16.91 25.63 -31.52
CA LEU A 36 17.50 26.92 -31.14
C LEU A 36 17.80 26.99 -29.64
N GLU A 37 17.46 25.97 -28.85
CA GLU A 37 17.79 25.90 -27.43
C GLU A 37 19.25 25.52 -27.21
N ASP A 38 19.81 26.05 -26.13
CA ASP A 38 21.12 25.66 -25.66
C ASP A 38 21.04 24.29 -24.99
N TRP A 39 22.08 23.49 -25.16
CA TRP A 39 22.17 22.22 -24.46
C TRP A 39 22.19 22.46 -22.93
N PRO A 40 21.33 21.78 -22.15
CA PRO A 40 21.25 21.99 -20.72
C PRO A 40 22.57 21.61 -20.05
N LYS A 41 22.98 22.43 -19.07
CA LYS A 41 24.19 22.23 -18.27
C LYS A 41 23.81 21.85 -16.84
N PRO A 42 24.59 21.00 -16.17
CA PRO A 42 24.36 20.69 -14.76
C PRO A 42 24.46 21.96 -13.91
N GLN A 43 23.58 22.05 -12.92
CA GLN A 43 23.56 23.15 -11.95
C GLN A 43 23.87 22.57 -10.57
N GLU A 44 25.15 22.53 -10.21
CA GLU A 44 25.63 21.94 -8.94
C GLU A 44 24.94 22.54 -7.70
N SER A 45 24.49 23.79 -7.79
CA SER A 45 23.75 24.46 -6.70
C SER A 45 22.37 23.84 -6.41
N LEU A 46 21.83 23.02 -7.31
CA LEU A 46 20.55 22.34 -7.15
C LEU A 46 20.72 20.89 -6.70
N GLU A 47 21.96 20.39 -6.61
CA GLU A 47 22.26 19.05 -6.11
C GLU A 47 22.13 19.04 -4.58
N ASP A 48 21.27 18.16 -4.06
CA ASP A 48 21.04 17.99 -2.63
C ASP A 48 20.93 16.51 -2.29
N GLU A 49 22.08 15.92 -1.96
CA GLU A 49 22.21 14.51 -1.60
C GLU A 49 21.29 14.12 -0.44
N LYS A 50 21.02 15.03 0.50
CA LYS A 50 20.12 14.73 1.63
C LYS A 50 18.68 14.56 1.19
N ILE A 51 18.23 15.38 0.24
CA ILE A 51 16.89 15.25 -0.35
C ILE A 51 16.81 13.98 -1.19
N GLU A 52 17.85 13.68 -1.97
CA GLU A 52 17.93 12.45 -2.78
C GLU A 52 17.81 11.20 -1.90
N GLU A 53 18.61 11.10 -0.84
CA GLU A 53 18.54 10.02 0.15
C GLU A 53 17.16 9.92 0.81
N SER A 54 16.54 11.07 1.13
CA SER A 54 15.20 11.11 1.72
C SER A 54 14.14 10.59 0.73
N PHE A 55 14.32 10.91 -0.56
CA PHE A 55 13.41 10.50 -1.63
C PHE A 55 13.56 9.02 -1.97
N ASP A 56 14.77 8.48 -1.96
CA ASP A 56 15.02 7.05 -2.13
C ASP A 56 14.38 6.25 -0.99
N LEU A 57 14.52 6.71 0.26
CA LEU A 57 13.86 6.11 1.40
C LEU A 57 12.33 6.16 1.28
N LEU A 58 11.77 7.28 0.81
CA LEU A 58 10.34 7.42 0.52
C LEU A 58 9.86 6.42 -0.54
N LYS A 59 10.65 6.24 -1.61
CA LYS A 59 10.35 5.30 -2.70
C LYS A 59 10.33 3.86 -2.20
N ASP A 60 11.31 3.48 -1.37
CA ASP A 60 11.36 2.15 -0.76
C ASP A 60 10.20 1.93 0.21
N ALA A 61 9.92 2.88 1.09
CA ALA A 61 8.76 2.81 2.01
C ALA A 61 7.44 2.66 1.23
N THR A 62 7.28 3.38 0.12
CA THR A 62 6.09 3.29 -0.75
C THR A 62 6.00 1.92 -1.43
N SER A 63 7.11 1.38 -1.92
CA SER A 63 7.17 0.05 -2.54
C SER A 63 6.81 -1.05 -1.54
N ILE A 64 7.37 -0.99 -0.33
CA ILE A 64 7.11 -1.97 0.74
C ILE A 64 5.68 -1.84 1.25
N SER A 65 5.16 -0.62 1.39
CA SER A 65 3.74 -0.39 1.69
C SER A 65 2.83 -1.01 0.64
N SER A 66 3.17 -0.90 -0.65
CA SER A 66 2.43 -1.55 -1.73
C SER A 66 2.47 -3.08 -1.63
N ALA A 67 3.62 -3.66 -1.26
CA ALA A 67 3.74 -5.10 -1.02
C ALA A 67 2.90 -5.54 0.19
N ALA A 68 2.89 -4.76 1.28
CA ALA A 68 2.04 -5.00 2.43
C ALA A 68 0.54 -4.94 2.04
N ARG A 69 0.14 -3.97 1.20
CA ARG A 69 -1.22 -3.86 0.65
C ARG A 69 -1.60 -5.10 -0.14
N MET A 70 -0.70 -5.59 -1.00
CA MET A 70 -0.93 -6.81 -1.76
C MET A 70 -1.11 -8.03 -0.85
N LYS A 71 -0.25 -8.18 0.18
CA LYS A 71 -0.36 -9.27 1.18
C LYS A 71 -1.70 -9.20 1.94
N GLY A 72 -2.14 -7.99 2.30
CA GLY A 72 -3.44 -7.73 2.92
C GLY A 72 -4.63 -7.72 1.96
N LYS A 73 -4.43 -7.96 0.65
CA LYS A 73 -5.46 -7.86 -0.40
C LYS A 73 -6.22 -6.53 -0.42
N LEU A 74 -5.52 -5.43 -0.11
CA LEU A 74 -6.06 -4.08 -0.04
C LEU A 74 -5.86 -3.33 -1.37
N LYS A 75 -6.94 -2.80 -1.95
CA LYS A 75 -6.88 -1.99 -3.17
C LYS A 75 -6.24 -0.62 -2.86
N ARG A 76 -5.33 -0.14 -3.73
CA ARG A 76 -4.56 1.12 -3.51
C ARG A 76 -5.42 2.38 -3.44
N ARG A 77 -6.57 2.38 -4.12
CA ARG A 77 -7.54 3.50 -4.13
C ARG A 77 -8.09 3.84 -2.75
N TRP A 78 -8.15 2.86 -1.85
CA TRP A 78 -8.77 3.04 -0.55
C TRP A 78 -7.78 3.60 0.47
N PRO A 79 -8.11 4.72 1.12
CA PRO A 79 -7.33 5.23 2.22
C PRO A 79 -7.37 4.23 3.38
N LEU A 80 -6.23 4.03 4.05
CA LEU A 80 -6.13 3.20 5.25
C LEU A 80 -5.99 4.08 6.49
N ASN A 81 -6.39 3.55 7.64
CA ASN A 81 -6.37 4.28 8.91
C ASN A 81 -4.95 4.72 9.28
N GLU A 82 -4.02 3.77 9.24
CA GLU A 82 -2.64 4.03 9.65
C GLU A 82 -1.61 3.16 8.95
N ALA A 83 -0.40 3.69 8.88
CA ALA A 83 0.81 2.94 8.57
C ALA A 83 1.86 3.12 9.68
N ILE A 84 2.55 2.04 10.04
CA ILE A 84 3.71 2.10 10.93
C ILE A 84 4.93 1.70 10.10
N ILE A 85 5.91 2.60 10.02
CA ILE A 85 7.09 2.45 9.19
C ILE A 85 8.29 2.34 10.13
N CYS A 86 8.95 1.18 10.11
CA CYS A 86 10.17 0.96 10.84
C CYS A 86 11.34 1.20 9.89
N VAL A 87 12.22 2.14 10.25
CA VAL A 87 13.40 2.55 9.49
C VAL A 87 14.66 2.38 10.34
N GLN A 88 15.84 2.53 9.77
CA GLN A 88 17.07 2.53 10.57
C GLN A 88 17.24 3.82 11.37
N LYS A 89 18.13 3.75 12.36
CA LYS A 89 18.56 4.91 13.13
C LYS A 89 19.07 6.05 12.23
N GLY A 90 18.56 7.25 12.44
CA GLY A 90 18.91 8.45 11.66
C GLY A 90 18.14 8.60 10.34
N GLN A 91 17.29 7.64 9.97
CA GLN A 91 16.43 7.73 8.78
C GLN A 91 15.05 8.33 9.09
N LYS A 92 14.65 8.38 10.36
CA LYS A 92 13.34 8.90 10.75
C LYS A 92 13.15 10.35 10.31
N GLU A 93 14.10 11.23 10.66
CA GLU A 93 14.03 12.66 10.32
C GLU A 93 13.98 12.90 8.81
N LYS A 94 14.72 12.10 8.04
CA LYS A 94 14.72 12.14 6.57
C LYS A 94 13.32 11.88 6.01
N LEU A 95 12.67 10.82 6.49
CA LEU A 95 11.34 10.46 6.02
C LEU A 95 10.24 11.42 6.52
N GLU A 96 10.38 11.92 7.76
CA GLU A 96 9.47 12.93 8.34
C GLU A 96 9.52 14.26 7.57
N SER A 97 10.70 14.64 7.04
CA SER A 97 10.84 15.82 6.18
C SER A 97 9.94 15.77 4.93
N LEU A 98 9.60 14.56 4.47
CA LEU A 98 8.74 14.29 3.32
C LEU A 98 7.33 13.80 3.73
N SER A 99 6.91 14.02 4.97
CA SER A 99 5.64 13.55 5.55
C SER A 99 4.40 13.75 4.66
N ARG A 100 4.27 14.93 4.04
CA ARG A 100 3.15 15.21 3.13
C ARG A 100 3.14 14.28 1.91
N LEU A 101 4.30 14.02 1.32
CA LEU A 101 4.44 13.10 0.20
C LEU A 101 4.22 11.66 0.67
N LEU A 102 4.75 11.29 1.83
CA LEU A 102 4.57 9.98 2.43
C LEU A 102 3.09 9.62 2.60
N VAL A 103 2.32 10.48 3.27
CA VAL A 103 0.87 10.31 3.47
C VAL A 103 0.14 10.15 2.13
N SER A 104 0.48 10.99 1.14
CA SER A 104 -0.12 10.93 -0.18
C SER A 104 0.23 9.67 -0.96
N GLN A 105 1.48 9.20 -0.89
CA GLN A 105 1.94 8.03 -1.64
C GLN A 105 1.43 6.72 -1.04
N LEU A 106 1.41 6.64 0.29
CA LEU A 106 0.91 5.50 1.03
C LEU A 106 -0.62 5.47 1.08
N ASN A 107 -1.31 6.58 0.82
CA ASN A 107 -2.76 6.74 0.92
C ASN A 107 -3.28 6.29 2.30
N VAL A 108 -2.79 6.94 3.35
CA VAL A 108 -3.15 6.67 4.76
C VAL A 108 -3.54 7.95 5.48
N GLU A 109 -4.31 7.86 6.56
CA GLU A 109 -4.66 9.04 7.36
C GLU A 109 -3.56 9.40 8.36
N LYS A 110 -3.04 8.38 9.05
CA LYS A 110 -2.01 8.53 10.06
C LYS A 110 -0.79 7.71 9.68
N TYR A 111 0.36 8.16 10.11
CA TYR A 111 1.58 7.38 10.01
C TYR A 111 2.38 7.51 11.30
N ASN A 112 3.18 6.50 11.59
CA ASN A 112 4.09 6.49 12.72
C ASN A 112 5.43 5.93 12.26
N ILE A 113 6.52 6.63 12.54
CA ILE A 113 7.86 6.18 12.17
C ILE A 113 8.62 5.75 13.42
N LYS A 114 9.14 4.53 13.40
CA LYS A 114 9.93 3.92 14.46
C LYS A 114 11.32 3.62 13.94
N GLU A 115 12.34 3.82 14.76
CA GLU A 115 13.70 3.43 14.42
C GLU A 115 14.00 2.06 15.02
N ILE A 116 14.42 1.13 14.17
CA ILE A 116 14.85 -0.21 14.54
C ILE A 116 16.34 -0.37 14.23
N GLU A 117 17.05 -1.06 15.13
CA GLU A 117 18.50 -1.31 15.01
C GLU A 117 18.77 -2.75 14.57
N LYS A 118 17.89 -3.69 14.96
CA LYS A 118 18.01 -5.11 14.71
C LYS A 118 17.25 -5.49 13.44
N LYS A 119 17.88 -6.31 12.61
CA LYS A 119 17.48 -6.49 11.20
C LYS A 119 16.79 -7.81 10.93
N GLU A 120 17.17 -8.87 11.64
CA GLU A 120 16.70 -10.22 11.37
C GLU A 120 16.68 -11.06 12.66
N GLY A 121 15.98 -12.18 12.63
CA GLY A 121 16.04 -13.21 13.66
C GLY A 121 15.37 -12.85 14.99
N LEU A 122 15.84 -13.45 16.07
CA LEU A 122 15.26 -13.29 17.41
C LEU A 122 15.31 -11.84 17.88
N ASP A 123 16.48 -11.21 17.73
CA ASP A 123 16.73 -9.83 18.15
C ASP A 123 15.74 -8.83 17.52
N GLN A 124 15.43 -9.01 16.24
CA GLN A 124 14.45 -8.17 15.55
C GLN A 124 13.06 -8.38 16.16
N VAL A 125 12.60 -9.62 16.29
CA VAL A 125 11.27 -9.91 16.84
C VAL A 125 11.13 -9.37 18.26
N LEU A 126 12.16 -9.51 19.10
CA LEU A 126 12.18 -8.95 20.46
C LEU A 126 12.10 -7.42 20.44
N GLN A 127 12.86 -6.75 19.56
CA GLN A 127 12.79 -5.29 19.41
C GLN A 127 11.40 -4.83 18.94
N LEU A 128 10.81 -5.52 17.96
CA LEU A 128 9.46 -5.19 17.47
C LEU A 128 8.40 -5.34 18.59
N ARG A 129 8.52 -6.37 19.45
CA ARG A 129 7.67 -6.53 20.64
C ARG A 129 7.87 -5.42 21.67
N GLN A 130 9.11 -5.01 21.92
CA GLN A 130 9.41 -3.90 22.84
C GLN A 130 8.78 -2.58 22.38
N PHE A 131 8.66 -2.38 21.07
CA PHE A 131 7.96 -1.24 20.49
C PHE A 131 6.43 -1.42 20.39
N GLU A 132 5.90 -2.52 20.94
CA GLU A 132 4.47 -2.87 20.92
C GLU A 132 3.89 -2.90 19.49
N LEU A 133 4.70 -3.31 18.52
CA LEU A 133 4.27 -3.38 17.11
C LEU A 133 3.35 -4.57 16.89
N PRO A 134 2.40 -4.47 15.93
CA PRO A 134 1.39 -5.50 15.68
C PRO A 134 1.99 -6.70 14.95
N ILE A 135 2.72 -7.53 15.69
CA ILE A 135 3.38 -8.73 15.17
C ILE A 135 2.86 -10.00 15.84
N VAL A 136 2.85 -11.08 15.07
CA VAL A 136 2.74 -12.47 15.54
C VAL A 136 4.04 -13.15 15.17
N PRO A 137 4.81 -13.65 16.13
CA PRO A 137 6.06 -14.31 15.79
C PRO A 137 5.83 -15.60 15.02
N LYS A 138 6.74 -15.84 14.08
CA LYS A 138 6.75 -17.02 13.25
C LYS A 138 8.08 -17.72 13.42
N VAL A 139 8.05 -18.91 13.99
CA VAL A 139 9.22 -19.75 14.18
C VAL A 139 9.08 -20.97 13.28
N GLU A 140 10.15 -21.32 12.57
CA GLU A 140 10.27 -22.55 11.81
C GLU A 140 11.55 -23.28 12.19
N LEU A 141 11.58 -24.61 12.08
CA LEU A 141 12.78 -25.40 12.32
C LEU A 141 13.71 -25.36 11.10
N GLU A 142 15.00 -25.07 11.32
CA GLU A 142 16.02 -25.17 10.26
C GLU A 142 16.41 -26.64 10.04
N ARG A 143 15.55 -27.35 9.30
CA ARG A 143 15.61 -28.81 9.10
C ARG A 143 16.98 -29.32 8.68
N LYS A 144 17.77 -28.52 7.94
CA LYS A 144 19.11 -28.92 7.51
C LYS A 144 20.11 -28.96 8.66
N LYS A 145 20.05 -28.00 9.59
CA LYS A 145 20.94 -27.93 10.75
C LYS A 145 20.54 -28.90 11.86
N ILE A 146 19.24 -29.10 12.06
CA ILE A 146 18.76 -30.00 13.13
C ILE A 146 18.85 -31.49 12.78
N GLY A 147 18.97 -31.85 11.50
CA GLY A 147 19.05 -33.25 11.05
C GLY A 147 20.09 -34.09 11.80
N PRO A 148 21.36 -33.64 11.90
CA PRO A 148 22.40 -34.34 12.66
C PRO A 148 22.14 -34.46 14.18
N LYS A 149 21.49 -33.45 14.79
CA LYS A 149 21.19 -33.40 16.23
C LYS A 149 20.04 -34.35 16.59
N VAL A 150 19.02 -34.44 15.74
CA VAL A 150 17.74 -35.10 16.04
C VAL A 150 17.65 -36.53 15.49
N LYS A 151 18.38 -36.84 14.40
CA LYS A 151 18.44 -38.16 13.75
C LYS A 151 17.04 -38.76 13.53
N GLN A 152 16.75 -39.90 14.15
CA GLN A 152 15.51 -40.67 13.99
C GLN A 152 14.27 -40.03 14.66
N HIS A 153 14.45 -39.01 15.51
CA HIS A 153 13.36 -38.39 16.25
C HIS A 153 12.70 -37.21 15.53
N MET A 154 13.06 -36.95 14.26
CA MET A 154 12.63 -35.77 13.52
C MET A 154 11.10 -35.66 13.40
N GLY A 155 10.42 -36.76 13.08
CA GLY A 155 8.96 -36.75 12.96
C GLY A 155 8.25 -36.36 14.26
N LYS A 156 8.76 -36.86 15.40
CA LYS A 156 8.18 -36.56 16.72
C LYS A 156 8.52 -35.15 17.19
N LEU A 157 9.73 -34.66 16.89
CA LEU A 157 10.10 -33.27 17.14
C LEU A 157 9.18 -32.31 16.37
N VAL A 158 8.91 -32.57 15.08
CA VAL A 158 8.01 -31.72 14.28
C VAL A 158 6.60 -31.71 14.85
N GLN A 159 6.10 -32.86 15.32
CA GLN A 159 4.79 -32.92 16.00
C GLN A 159 4.80 -32.08 17.27
N ARG A 160 5.80 -32.27 18.15
CA ARG A 160 5.90 -31.50 19.39
C ARG A 160 6.07 -30.00 19.15
N PHE A 161 6.86 -29.65 18.14
CA PHE A 161 7.04 -28.27 17.68
C PHE A 161 5.72 -27.64 17.25
N SER A 162 4.89 -28.37 16.48
CA SER A 162 3.58 -27.87 16.04
C SER A 162 2.58 -27.65 17.18
N GLU A 163 2.75 -28.36 18.30
CA GLU A 163 1.96 -28.18 19.52
C GLU A 163 2.50 -27.09 20.45
N THR A 164 3.72 -26.59 20.19
CA THR A 164 4.39 -25.60 21.02
C THR A 164 4.13 -24.20 20.48
N SER A 165 3.79 -23.26 21.36
CA SER A 165 3.60 -21.87 20.98
C SER A 165 4.92 -21.24 20.51
N SER A 166 4.89 -20.52 19.39
CA SER A 166 6.03 -19.72 18.93
C SER A 166 6.49 -18.68 19.96
N ASN A 167 5.56 -18.20 20.81
CA ASN A 167 5.92 -17.27 21.89
C ASN A 167 6.79 -17.94 22.95
N ASP A 168 6.46 -19.17 23.35
CA ASP A 168 7.21 -19.91 24.37
C ASP A 168 8.64 -20.19 23.91
N ILE A 169 8.80 -20.52 22.62
CA ILE A 169 10.11 -20.76 22.00
C ILE A 169 10.95 -19.48 22.03
N ILE A 170 10.37 -18.34 21.64
CA ILE A 170 11.06 -17.04 21.66
C ILE A 170 11.44 -16.62 23.07
N GLU A 171 10.57 -16.83 24.06
CA GLU A 171 10.86 -16.53 25.46
C GLU A 171 11.98 -17.40 26.02
N GLY A 172 11.95 -18.71 25.72
CA GLY A 172 13.02 -19.64 26.11
C GLY A 172 14.36 -19.29 25.46
N LEU A 173 14.37 -19.00 24.16
CA LEU A 173 15.58 -18.57 23.45
C LEU A 173 16.11 -17.24 23.97
N SER A 174 15.24 -16.27 24.26
CA SER A 174 15.64 -14.97 24.79
C SER A 174 16.23 -15.04 26.19
N LYS A 175 15.74 -15.96 27.03
CA LYS A 175 16.16 -16.06 28.44
C LYS A 175 17.34 -16.98 28.66
N ASP A 176 17.31 -18.16 28.04
CA ASP A 176 18.25 -19.26 28.31
C ASP A 176 19.19 -19.53 27.12
N GLY A 177 18.99 -18.86 25.97
CA GLY A 177 19.75 -19.07 24.74
C GLY A 177 19.41 -20.37 24.02
N LYS A 178 18.46 -21.15 24.54
CA LYS A 178 18.09 -22.48 24.05
C LYS A 178 16.66 -22.82 24.43
N PHE A 179 16.04 -23.70 23.65
CA PHE A 179 14.74 -24.28 23.95
C PHE A 179 14.84 -25.80 23.98
N THR A 180 14.25 -26.44 25.00
CA THR A 180 14.33 -27.90 25.18
C THR A 180 12.99 -28.54 24.87
N PHE A 181 12.97 -29.43 23.87
CA PHE A 181 11.82 -30.29 23.58
C PHE A 181 11.98 -31.62 24.30
N ASP A 182 10.94 -32.03 25.03
CA ASP A 182 10.83 -33.41 25.52
C ASP A 182 10.08 -34.25 24.49
N VAL A 183 10.76 -35.27 23.95
CA VAL A 183 10.23 -36.19 22.95
C VAL A 183 10.41 -37.62 23.46
N ASP A 184 9.36 -38.20 24.04
CA ASP A 184 9.35 -39.53 24.66
C ASP A 184 10.45 -39.75 25.70
N GLY A 185 10.73 -38.74 26.54
CA GLY A 185 11.77 -38.80 27.57
C GLY A 185 13.18 -38.48 27.08
N ASN A 186 13.36 -38.21 25.78
CA ASN A 186 14.60 -37.66 25.24
C ASN A 186 14.51 -36.14 25.17
N GLN A 187 15.41 -35.46 25.89
CA GLN A 187 15.54 -34.01 25.83
C GLN A 187 16.37 -33.60 24.61
N ILE A 188 15.72 -32.92 23.67
CA ILE A 188 16.36 -32.32 22.49
C ILE A 188 16.52 -30.83 22.77
N VAL A 189 17.77 -30.40 22.94
CA VAL A 189 18.13 -29.00 23.16
C VAL A 189 18.45 -28.35 21.82
N LEU A 190 17.73 -27.28 21.48
CA LEU A 190 17.95 -26.48 20.27
C LEU A 190 18.34 -25.06 20.63
N ASP A 191 19.32 -24.51 19.92
CA ASP A 191 19.81 -23.13 20.04
C ASP A 191 19.17 -22.22 18.98
N GLU A 192 19.45 -20.93 18.99
CA GLU A 192 18.87 -19.96 18.02
C GLU A 192 19.14 -20.36 16.55
N GLU A 193 20.32 -20.92 16.27
CA GLU A 193 20.71 -21.30 14.91
C GLU A 193 19.91 -22.47 14.34
N ASP A 194 19.24 -23.24 15.20
CA ASP A 194 18.37 -24.34 14.82
C ASP A 194 16.98 -23.87 14.36
N PHE A 195 16.69 -22.56 14.46
CA PHE A 195 15.42 -21.96 14.08
C PHE A 195 15.57 -20.89 12.99
N VAL A 196 14.55 -20.80 12.14
CA VAL A 196 14.31 -19.63 11.30
C VAL A 196 13.24 -18.80 12.00
N ILE A 197 13.65 -17.65 12.51
CA ILE A 197 12.79 -16.75 13.31
C ILE A 197 12.41 -15.55 12.46
N GLY A 198 11.12 -15.30 12.36
CA GLY A 198 10.55 -14.11 11.74
C GLY A 198 9.23 -13.74 12.39
N PHE A 199 8.41 -12.98 11.66
CA PHE A 199 7.12 -12.52 12.14
C PHE A 199 6.13 -12.37 10.99
N ASP A 200 4.85 -12.41 11.34
CA ASP A 200 3.74 -11.97 10.51
C ASP A 200 3.01 -10.82 11.21
N ALA A 201 2.07 -10.18 10.53
CA ALA A 201 1.26 -9.13 11.12
C ALA A 201 0.23 -9.72 12.09
N ALA A 202 0.00 -9.02 13.20
CA ALA A 202 -1.14 -9.28 14.06
C ALA A 202 -2.47 -8.92 13.37
N GLU A 203 -3.57 -9.41 13.94
CA GLU A 203 -4.91 -9.14 13.43
C GLU A 203 -5.17 -7.63 13.28
N GLY A 204 -5.83 -7.23 12.19
CA GLY A 204 -6.06 -5.82 11.87
C GLY A 204 -4.90 -5.13 11.15
N PHE A 205 -3.80 -5.82 10.88
CA PHE A 205 -2.66 -5.31 10.12
C PHE A 205 -2.20 -6.25 9.01
N ALA A 206 -1.51 -5.68 8.02
CA ALA A 206 -0.70 -6.39 7.06
C ALA A 206 0.72 -5.83 7.13
N VAL A 207 1.72 -6.68 6.93
CA VAL A 207 3.13 -6.29 7.01
C VAL A 207 3.91 -6.77 5.81
N SER A 208 4.85 -5.95 5.37
CA SER A 208 5.90 -6.36 4.46
C SER A 208 7.23 -5.79 4.93
N GLU A 209 8.28 -6.52 4.63
CA GLU A 209 9.64 -6.16 4.98
C GLU A 209 10.54 -6.31 3.75
N ARG A 210 11.51 -5.39 3.64
CA ARG A 210 12.63 -5.52 2.71
C ARG A 210 13.85 -4.86 3.33
N GLU A 211 14.95 -5.61 3.37
CA GLU A 211 16.26 -5.17 3.89
C GLU A 211 16.18 -4.61 5.31
N ASN A 212 16.05 -3.29 5.44
CA ASN A 212 16.04 -2.61 6.74
C ASN A 212 14.77 -1.79 6.98
N LEU A 213 13.74 -1.98 6.13
CA LEU A 213 12.46 -1.31 6.25
C LEU A 213 11.36 -2.33 6.48
N VAL A 214 10.57 -2.10 7.51
CA VAL A 214 9.35 -2.87 7.79
C VAL A 214 8.17 -1.90 7.75
N VAL A 215 7.16 -2.20 6.95
CA VAL A 215 5.95 -1.38 6.87
C VAL A 215 4.75 -2.21 7.26
N PHE A 216 4.10 -1.78 8.34
CA PHE A 216 2.78 -2.23 8.75
C PHE A 216 1.75 -1.27 8.19
N ILE A 217 0.64 -1.82 7.70
CA ILE A 217 -0.53 -1.04 7.31
C ILE A 217 -1.75 -1.63 7.99
N SER A 218 -2.64 -0.76 8.43
CA SER A 218 -3.93 -1.18 8.96
C SER A 218 -4.78 -1.82 7.86
N THR A 219 -5.34 -3.00 8.15
CA THR A 219 -6.31 -3.67 7.27
C THR A 219 -7.74 -3.29 7.62
N THR A 220 -7.97 -2.69 8.79
CA THR A 220 -9.25 -2.07 9.10
C THR A 220 -9.43 -0.87 8.20
N ARG A 221 -10.47 -0.94 7.36
CA ARG A 221 -10.75 0.12 6.40
C ARG A 221 -11.53 1.22 7.10
N ASN A 222 -11.25 2.49 6.78
CA ASN A 222 -12.17 3.57 7.12
C ASN A 222 -13.39 3.48 6.19
N SER A 223 -14.41 2.70 6.61
CA SER A 223 -15.64 2.47 5.85
C SER A 223 -16.31 3.78 5.42
N GLU A 224 -16.30 4.80 6.29
CA GLU A 224 -16.90 6.10 6.02
C GLU A 224 -16.17 6.85 4.90
N MET A 225 -14.84 6.87 4.90
CA MET A 225 -14.07 7.55 3.85
C MET A 225 -14.14 6.82 2.51
N MET A 226 -14.09 5.49 2.51
CA MET A 226 -14.25 4.71 1.28
C MET A 226 -15.64 4.94 0.67
N ALA A 227 -16.69 4.92 1.52
CA ALA A 227 -18.04 5.18 1.06
C ALA A 227 -18.17 6.60 0.47
N LYS A 228 -17.64 7.63 1.15
CA LYS A 228 -17.62 9.01 0.63
C LYS A 228 -16.87 9.13 -0.69
N GLY A 229 -15.72 8.46 -0.83
CA GLY A 229 -14.93 8.44 -2.06
C GLY A 229 -15.70 7.79 -3.22
N LEU A 230 -16.25 6.60 -2.98
CA LEU A 230 -17.03 5.85 -3.96
C LEU A 230 -18.28 6.61 -4.41
N VAL A 231 -19.01 7.22 -3.46
CA VAL A 231 -20.18 8.06 -3.74
C VAL A 231 -19.80 9.24 -4.63
N LYS A 232 -18.68 9.93 -4.36
CA LYS A 232 -18.24 11.05 -5.19
C LYS A 232 -17.86 10.62 -6.61
N ASP A 233 -17.19 9.49 -6.76
CA ASP A 233 -16.81 8.97 -8.07
C ASP A 233 -18.02 8.52 -8.89
N LEU A 234 -18.95 7.78 -8.27
CA LEU A 234 -20.22 7.41 -8.89
C LEU A 234 -21.04 8.64 -9.27
N ALA A 235 -21.09 9.64 -8.38
CA ALA A 235 -21.79 10.89 -8.66
C ALA A 235 -21.19 11.61 -9.87
N ARG A 236 -19.87 11.70 -9.95
CA ARG A 236 -19.16 12.30 -11.10
C ARG A 236 -19.52 11.61 -12.41
N ARG A 237 -19.53 10.27 -12.42
CA ARG A 237 -19.83 9.47 -13.61
C ARG A 237 -21.28 9.59 -14.05
N LEU A 238 -22.21 9.50 -13.10
CA LEU A 238 -23.63 9.72 -13.37
C LEU A 238 -23.90 11.15 -13.85
N GLN A 239 -23.23 12.15 -13.30
CA GLN A 239 -23.34 13.54 -13.77
C GLN A 239 -22.77 13.73 -15.19
N THR A 240 -21.68 13.05 -15.54
CA THR A 240 -21.18 13.02 -16.91
C THR A 240 -22.21 12.37 -17.85
N LEU A 241 -22.77 11.23 -17.47
CA LEU A 241 -23.80 10.54 -18.25
C LEU A 241 -25.05 11.39 -18.44
N ARG A 242 -25.47 12.15 -17.41
CA ARG A 242 -26.59 13.09 -17.52
C ARG A 242 -26.36 14.14 -18.62
N LYS A 243 -25.15 14.70 -18.68
CA LYS A 243 -24.77 15.68 -19.71
C LYS A 243 -24.76 15.06 -21.10
N GLU A 244 -24.22 13.85 -21.23
CA GLU A 244 -24.20 13.10 -22.49
C GLU A 244 -25.62 12.80 -23.00
N ARG A 245 -26.57 12.54 -22.10
CA ARG A 245 -27.99 12.33 -22.42
C ARG A 245 -28.77 13.64 -22.64
N GLY A 246 -28.12 14.80 -22.55
CA GLY A 246 -28.73 16.10 -22.82
C GLY A 246 -29.66 16.63 -21.73
N TYR A 247 -29.63 16.08 -20.51
CA TYR A 247 -30.41 16.61 -19.40
C TYR A 247 -29.84 17.93 -18.89
N ASN A 248 -30.70 18.83 -18.39
CA ASN A 248 -30.21 20.08 -17.82
C ASN A 248 -29.63 19.84 -16.41
N PRO A 249 -28.62 20.64 -16.01
CA PRO A 249 -28.05 20.56 -14.66
C PRO A 249 -29.06 20.83 -13.53
N THR A 250 -30.18 21.50 -13.84
CA THR A 250 -31.25 21.84 -12.91
C THR A 250 -32.31 20.76 -12.75
N ASP A 251 -32.37 19.79 -13.67
CA ASP A 251 -33.44 18.80 -13.70
C ASP A 251 -33.32 17.83 -12.53
N ILE A 252 -34.45 17.45 -11.94
CA ILE A 252 -34.52 16.35 -10.97
C ILE A 252 -35.05 15.13 -11.71
N LEU A 253 -34.17 14.16 -11.92
CA LEU A 253 -34.50 12.92 -12.63
C LEU A 253 -35.14 11.90 -11.66
N ASN A 254 -35.84 10.90 -12.20
CA ASN A 254 -36.56 9.98 -11.33
C ASN A 254 -35.61 8.97 -10.68
N VAL A 255 -34.68 8.41 -11.45
CA VAL A 255 -33.83 7.32 -10.98
C VAL A 255 -32.42 7.39 -11.55
N ALA A 256 -31.43 7.07 -10.72
CA ALA A 256 -30.14 6.58 -11.18
C ALA A 256 -30.02 5.10 -10.85
N SER A 257 -29.51 4.30 -11.78
CA SER A 257 -29.33 2.87 -11.57
C SER A 257 -27.86 2.49 -11.76
N ILE A 258 -27.32 1.74 -10.81
CA ILE A 258 -25.92 1.26 -10.83
C ILE A 258 -25.93 -0.26 -10.63
N LEU A 259 -25.37 -1.00 -11.58
CA LEU A 259 -25.30 -2.46 -11.56
C LEU A 259 -23.84 -2.94 -11.49
N ASP A 260 -23.69 -4.20 -11.07
CA ASP A 260 -22.43 -4.96 -11.06
C ASP A 260 -21.34 -4.41 -10.12
N LEU A 261 -21.75 -3.68 -9.07
CA LEU A 261 -20.89 -3.39 -7.92
C LEU A 261 -20.58 -4.67 -7.13
N ASP A 262 -19.39 -4.72 -6.50
CA ASP A 262 -19.00 -5.82 -5.63
C ASP A 262 -19.73 -5.66 -4.29
N ASP A 263 -19.93 -6.74 -3.54
CA ASP A 263 -20.79 -6.72 -2.34
C ASP A 263 -20.35 -5.66 -1.31
N ASP A 264 -19.04 -5.50 -1.13
CA ASP A 264 -18.47 -4.46 -0.26
C ASP A 264 -18.88 -3.05 -0.74
N SER A 265 -18.66 -2.77 -2.02
CA SER A 265 -18.94 -1.47 -2.64
C SER A 265 -20.45 -1.18 -2.66
N LEU A 266 -21.27 -2.19 -2.95
CA LEU A 266 -22.73 -2.11 -2.92
C LEU A 266 -23.24 -1.68 -1.54
N ASN A 267 -22.75 -2.31 -0.48
CA ASN A 267 -23.18 -2.01 0.89
C ASN A 267 -22.79 -0.58 1.28
N MET A 268 -21.56 -0.15 0.97
CA MET A 268 -21.09 1.22 1.23
C MET A 268 -21.96 2.29 0.54
N VAL A 269 -22.30 2.08 -0.74
CA VAL A 269 -23.11 3.05 -1.50
C VAL A 269 -24.56 3.01 -1.07
N LYS A 270 -25.11 1.82 -0.72
CA LYS A 270 -26.47 1.69 -0.19
C LYS A 270 -26.67 2.51 1.08
N GLU A 271 -25.73 2.45 2.02
CA GLU A 271 -25.78 3.25 3.25
C GLU A 271 -25.75 4.77 2.98
N ASN A 272 -25.13 5.18 1.87
CA ASN A 272 -24.96 6.58 1.48
C ASN A 272 -25.78 6.96 0.23
N ALA A 273 -26.84 6.19 -0.08
CA ALA A 273 -27.61 6.36 -1.32
C ALA A 273 -28.30 7.72 -1.39
N LYS A 274 -28.68 8.30 -0.24
CA LYS A 274 -29.27 9.64 -0.16
C LYS A 274 -28.30 10.73 -0.60
N ASP A 275 -27.04 10.62 -0.18
CA ASP A 275 -26.00 11.59 -0.55
C ASP A 275 -25.69 11.48 -2.04
N LEU A 276 -25.63 10.25 -2.58
CA LEU A 276 -25.47 10.02 -4.01
C LEU A 276 -26.65 10.60 -4.81
N ALA A 277 -27.89 10.35 -4.36
CA ALA A 277 -29.10 10.89 -4.99
C ALA A 277 -29.08 12.43 -5.03
N PHE A 278 -28.65 13.06 -3.94
CA PHE A 278 -28.50 14.50 -3.84
C PHE A 278 -27.44 15.03 -4.81
N LEU A 279 -26.25 14.42 -4.84
CA LEU A 279 -25.15 14.83 -5.73
C LEU A 279 -25.50 14.66 -7.21
N VAL A 280 -26.29 13.64 -7.55
CA VAL A 280 -26.71 13.34 -8.93
C VAL A 280 -27.99 14.07 -9.33
N ARG A 281 -28.75 14.61 -8.37
CA ARG A 281 -30.09 15.21 -8.53
C ARG A 281 -31.12 14.24 -9.10
N VAL A 282 -31.28 13.10 -8.43
CA VAL A 282 -32.31 12.08 -8.71
C VAL A 282 -33.20 11.87 -7.49
N LYS A 283 -34.44 11.41 -7.68
CA LYS A 283 -35.33 11.06 -6.55
C LYS A 283 -34.89 9.78 -5.85
N GLN A 284 -34.32 8.83 -6.60
CA GLN A 284 -33.92 7.53 -6.09
C GLN A 284 -32.65 7.02 -6.77
N VAL A 285 -31.86 6.24 -6.03
CA VAL A 285 -30.75 5.46 -6.57
C VAL A 285 -31.07 3.99 -6.35
N ASP A 286 -31.05 3.22 -7.43
CA ASP A 286 -31.28 1.78 -7.43
C ASP A 286 -30.02 1.01 -7.76
N PHE A 287 -29.94 -0.20 -7.21
CA PHE A 287 -28.85 -1.14 -7.47
C PHE A 287 -29.33 -2.37 -8.24
N THR A 288 -30.52 -2.27 -8.83
CA THR A 288 -31.16 -3.26 -9.69
C THR A 288 -31.57 -2.60 -10.99
N GLN A 289 -31.89 -3.40 -12.00
CA GLN A 289 -32.24 -2.88 -13.32
C GLN A 289 -33.55 -2.08 -13.25
N SER A 290 -33.46 -0.75 -13.30
CA SER A 290 -34.60 0.18 -13.20
C SER A 290 -34.62 1.27 -14.27
N CYS A 291 -33.59 1.32 -15.13
CA CYS A 291 -33.53 2.18 -16.31
C CYS A 291 -33.66 1.37 -17.61
N LYS A 292 -33.93 2.05 -18.73
CA LYS A 292 -34.09 1.43 -20.05
C LYS A 292 -32.75 1.14 -20.72
N GLU A 293 -31.84 2.11 -20.69
CA GLU A 293 -30.54 2.02 -21.34
C GLU A 293 -29.41 2.15 -20.33
N TYR A 294 -28.38 1.30 -20.42
CA TYR A 294 -27.20 1.36 -19.56
C TYR A 294 -25.97 1.68 -20.37
N LYS A 295 -25.07 2.44 -19.75
CA LYS A 295 -23.71 2.66 -20.25
C LYS A 295 -22.76 1.80 -19.43
N ASP A 296 -21.93 1.03 -20.12
CA ASP A 296 -20.80 0.35 -19.50
C ASP A 296 -19.77 1.40 -19.06
N ASP A 297 -19.32 1.28 -17.83
CA ASP A 297 -18.27 2.11 -17.26
C ASP A 297 -17.32 1.25 -16.42
N ASP A 298 -16.18 1.79 -16.05
CA ASP A 298 -15.17 1.12 -15.23
C ASP A 298 -14.79 1.99 -14.04
N ILE A 299 -14.90 1.41 -12.84
CA ILE A 299 -14.38 1.99 -11.60
C ILE A 299 -13.19 1.16 -11.13
N ASP A 300 -12.00 1.60 -11.52
CA ASP A 300 -10.72 1.05 -11.07
C ASP A 300 -10.60 -0.46 -11.33
N GLY A 301 -10.87 -0.86 -12.58
CA GLY A 301 -10.80 -2.24 -13.08
C GLY A 301 -12.05 -3.08 -12.79
N GLN A 302 -13.05 -2.51 -12.12
CA GLN A 302 -14.37 -3.11 -11.97
C GLN A 302 -15.31 -2.56 -13.03
N LYS A 303 -15.75 -3.45 -13.92
CA LYS A 303 -16.82 -3.16 -14.87
C LYS A 303 -18.13 -2.98 -14.12
N ILE A 304 -18.76 -1.84 -14.34
CA ILE A 304 -20.07 -1.50 -13.82
C ILE A 304 -20.96 -1.04 -14.95
N ARG A 305 -22.28 -1.06 -14.73
CA ARG A 305 -23.24 -0.45 -15.64
C ARG A 305 -23.98 0.66 -14.93
N ILE A 306 -23.99 1.84 -15.53
CA ILE A 306 -24.64 3.02 -14.96
C ILE A 306 -25.72 3.56 -15.89
N SER A 307 -26.77 4.10 -15.29
CA SER A 307 -27.86 4.76 -16.01
C SER A 307 -28.51 5.85 -15.17
N VAL A 308 -29.15 6.79 -15.85
CA VAL A 308 -29.86 7.91 -15.22
C VAL A 308 -31.01 8.40 -16.11
N GLU A 309 -32.22 8.46 -15.55
CA GLU A 309 -33.48 8.76 -16.26
C GLU A 309 -34.48 9.55 -15.40
#